data_AF-X0VZZ2-F1
#
_entry.id   AF-X0VZZ2-F1
#
_cell.length_a   1.000
_cell.length_b   1.000
_cell.length_c   1.000
_cell.angle_alpha   90.00
_cell.angle_beta   90.00
_cell.angle_gamma   90.00
#
_symmetry.space_group_name_H-M   'P 1'
#
loop_
_entity.id
_entity.type
_entity.pdbx_description
1 polymer ?
#
loop_
_entity_poly.entity_id
_entity_poly.type
_entity_poly.pdbx_seq_one_letter_code
_entity_poly.pdbx_strand_id
1 'polypeptide(L)'
;MLRKSTNTVLLILLVLAVIFISTSCGKLKISRLKANHHFTVGNELFSDKKYRNAIEEYEIALSYNPDLVEAFRFLGECYKNLYKPGVDTPGNMEKADRALEALVRAYEIDPENKDVIYSLGDMYDKLRDFEEAEKLYLRIIELEPTNMNNYYVVAEFYKRYVAVRISGTPD
;
A
#
# COMPACT_ATOMS: atom_id res chain seq x y z
N MET A 1 19.66 -22.26 51.89
CA MET A 1 20.12 -21.02 51.24
C MET A 1 19.76 -20.93 49.75
N LEU A 2 19.84 -22.03 48.97
CA LEU A 2 19.56 -22.01 47.52
C LEU A 2 18.14 -21.53 47.13
N ARG A 3 17.07 -21.92 47.83
CA ARG A 3 15.67 -21.57 47.51
C ARG A 3 15.36 -20.06 47.60
N LYS A 4 16.09 -19.32 48.44
CA LYS A 4 15.90 -17.87 48.63
C LYS A 4 16.54 -17.11 47.46
N SER A 5 17.73 -17.54 47.04
CA SER A 5 18.46 -17.02 45.88
C SER A 5 17.68 -17.24 44.57
N THR A 6 17.09 -18.42 44.36
CA THR A 6 16.28 -18.69 43.16
C THR A 6 15.01 -17.81 43.10
N ASN A 7 14.35 -17.57 44.23
CA ASN A 7 13.17 -16.70 44.29
C ASN A 7 13.52 -15.24 44.00
N THR A 8 14.68 -14.76 44.48
CA THR A 8 15.15 -13.40 44.19
C THR A 8 15.51 -13.22 42.71
N VAL A 9 16.18 -14.21 42.10
CA VAL A 9 16.50 -14.19 40.66
C VAL A 9 15.22 -14.18 39.80
N LEU A 10 14.23 -15.00 40.16
CA LEU A 10 12.94 -15.04 39.44
C LEU A 10 12.19 -13.71 39.52
N LEU A 11 12.19 -13.07 40.70
CA LEU A 11 11.61 -11.74 40.89
C LEU A 11 12.31 -10.66 40.06
N ILE A 12 13.65 -10.68 39.99
CA ILE A 12 14.42 -9.75 39.16
C ILE A 12 14.08 -9.94 37.68
N LEU A 13 14.00 -11.18 37.20
CA LEU A 13 13.64 -11.49 35.81
C LEU A 13 12.21 -11.02 35.47
N LEU A 14 11.25 -11.19 36.38
CA LEU A 14 9.88 -10.69 36.20
C LEU A 14 9.83 -9.17 36.12
N VAL A 15 10.55 -8.46 36.99
CA VAL A 15 10.62 -6.99 36.98
C VAL A 15 11.28 -6.48 35.69
N LEU A 16 12.38 -7.10 35.25
CA LEU A 16 13.04 -6.75 33.99
C LEU A 16 12.14 -7.00 32.78
N ALA A 17 11.39 -8.10 32.76
CA ALA A 17 10.41 -8.38 31.71
C ALA A 17 9.30 -7.32 31.66
N VAL A 18 8.76 -6.89 32.81
CA VAL A 18 7.74 -5.83 32.88
C VAL A 18 8.28 -4.47 32.39
N ILE A 19 9.52 -4.11 32.75
CA ILE A 19 10.17 -2.89 32.26
C ILE A 19 10.42 -2.95 30.74
N PHE A 20 10.84 -4.10 30.23
CA PHE A 20 11.06 -4.29 28.79
C PHE A 20 9.74 -4.21 28.00
N ILE A 21 8.67 -4.83 28.49
CA ILE A 21 7.34 -4.79 27.86
C ILE A 21 6.78 -3.37 27.86
N SER A 22 6.86 -2.65 28.99
CA SER A 22 6.35 -1.28 29.11
C SER A 22 7.10 -0.28 28.22
N THR A 23 8.43 -0.38 28.15
CA THR A 23 9.25 0.48 27.28
C THR A 23 9.07 0.16 25.79
N SER A 24 8.94 -1.12 25.43
CA SER A 24 8.64 -1.55 24.06
C SER A 24 7.25 -1.06 23.60
N CYS A 25 6.23 -1.24 24.44
CA CYS A 25 4.86 -0.78 24.15
C CYS A 25 4.80 0.75 23.99
N GLY A 26 5.52 1.51 24.82
CA GLY A 26 5.63 2.96 24.70
C GLY A 26 6.27 3.40 23.38
N LYS A 27 7.39 2.77 22.99
CA LYS A 27 8.06 3.07 21.70
C LYS A 27 7.17 2.75 20.50
N LEU A 28 6.52 1.58 20.50
CA LEU A 28 5.60 1.17 19.42
C LEU A 28 4.43 2.16 19.26
N LYS A 29 3.85 2.63 20.36
CA LYS A 29 2.77 3.64 20.33
C LYS A 29 3.24 4.97 19.74
N ILE A 30 4.43 5.44 20.15
CA ILE A 30 4.99 6.71 19.65
C ILE A 30 5.29 6.61 18.15
N SER A 31 5.89 5.52 17.68
CA SER A 31 6.16 5.31 16.25
C SER A 31 4.86 5.31 15.43
N ARG A 32 3.83 4.58 15.87
CA ARG A 32 2.53 4.57 15.19
C ARG A 32 1.86 5.94 15.15
N LEU A 33 1.95 6.72 16.22
CA LEU A 33 1.38 8.08 16.26
C LEU A 33 2.07 8.99 15.23
N LYS A 34 3.41 8.92 15.14
CA LYS A 34 4.17 9.68 14.14
C LYS A 34 3.84 9.24 12.72
N ALA A 35 3.77 7.93 12.48
CA ALA A 35 3.34 7.38 11.19
C ALA A 35 1.98 7.94 10.77
N ASN A 36 1.00 7.90 11.67
CA ASN A 36 -0.35 8.39 11.39
C ASN A 36 -0.39 9.90 11.12
N HIS A 37 0.42 10.69 11.83
CA HIS A 37 0.50 12.13 11.58
C HIS A 37 0.98 12.43 10.15
N HIS A 38 2.12 11.86 9.75
CA HIS A 38 2.67 12.02 8.41
C HIS A 38 1.73 11.46 7.33
N PHE A 39 1.07 10.32 7.60
CA PHE A 39 0.05 9.79 6.70
C PHE A 39 -1.12 10.74 6.48
N THR A 40 -1.63 11.39 7.54
CA THR A 40 -2.70 12.38 7.42
C THR A 40 -2.26 13.60 6.60
N VAL A 41 -1.06 14.14 6.86
CA VAL A 41 -0.51 15.25 6.07
C VAL A 41 -0.34 14.84 4.60
N GLY A 42 0.15 13.62 4.35
CA GLY A 42 0.24 13.04 3.02
C GLY A 42 -1.12 12.99 2.31
N ASN A 43 -2.19 12.60 3.00
CA ASN A 43 -3.55 12.56 2.43
C ASN A 43 -4.10 13.95 2.09
N GLU A 44 -3.81 14.96 2.91
CA GLU A 44 -4.16 16.35 2.61
C GLU A 44 -3.46 16.83 1.33
N LEU A 45 -2.15 16.59 1.24
CA LEU A 45 -1.35 16.92 0.06
C LEU A 45 -1.79 16.15 -1.19
N PHE A 46 -2.16 14.87 -1.03
CA PHE A 46 -2.69 14.04 -2.11
C PHE A 46 -4.01 14.62 -2.64
N SER A 47 -4.92 15.00 -1.74
CA SER A 47 -6.20 15.61 -2.08
C SER A 47 -6.02 16.95 -2.82
N ASP A 48 -5.00 17.71 -2.43
CA ASP A 48 -4.53 18.93 -3.10
C ASP A 48 -3.80 18.67 -4.43
N LYS A 49 -3.63 17.40 -4.84
CA LYS A 49 -2.85 16.96 -6.02
C LYS A 49 -1.37 17.33 -5.97
N LYS A 50 -0.85 17.63 -4.78
CA LYS A 50 0.59 17.92 -4.53
C LYS A 50 1.34 16.59 -4.35
N TYR A 51 1.32 15.75 -5.38
CA TYR A 51 1.79 14.37 -5.28
C TYR A 51 3.25 14.22 -4.84
N ARG A 52 4.13 15.15 -5.23
CA ARG A 52 5.54 15.12 -4.82
C ARG A 52 5.71 15.32 -3.32
N ASN A 53 5.00 16.29 -2.75
CA ASN A 53 5.03 16.53 -1.30
C ASN A 53 4.33 15.40 -0.54
N ALA A 54 3.25 14.84 -1.10
CA ALA A 54 2.57 13.69 -0.51
C ALA A 54 3.49 12.46 -0.43
N ILE A 55 4.30 12.21 -1.47
CA ILE A 55 5.32 11.14 -1.47
C ILE A 55 6.25 11.27 -0.27
N GLU A 56 6.81 12.46 -0.04
CA GLU A 56 7.74 12.71 1.08
C GLU A 56 7.09 12.35 2.42
N GLU A 57 5.85 12.77 2.65
CA GLU A 57 5.12 12.48 3.88
C GLU A 57 4.77 10.99 4.04
N TYR A 58 4.39 10.30 2.95
CA TYR A 58 4.14 8.86 3.00
C TYR A 58 5.41 8.06 3.27
N GLU A 59 6.55 8.44 2.69
CA GLU A 59 7.84 7.81 2.97
C GLU A 59 8.24 7.98 4.43
N ILE A 60 8.02 9.16 5.01
CA ILE A 60 8.25 9.39 6.44
C ILE A 60 7.29 8.53 7.27
N ALA A 61 6.01 8.44 6.90
CA ALA A 61 5.05 7.59 7.60
C ALA A 61 5.50 6.11 7.62
N LEU A 62 5.96 5.61 6.47
CA LEU A 62 6.47 4.26 6.30
C LEU A 62 7.78 4.01 7.05
N SER A 63 8.62 5.04 7.23
CA SER A 63 9.82 4.92 8.08
C SER A 63 9.49 4.65 9.55
N TYR A 64 8.31 5.09 10.02
CA TYR A 64 7.82 4.85 11.37
C TYR A 64 6.95 3.59 11.49
N ASN A 65 6.20 3.26 10.44
CA ASN A 65 5.37 2.05 10.36
C ASN A 65 5.51 1.41 8.97
N PRO A 66 6.43 0.44 8.80
CA PRO A 66 6.71 -0.18 7.50
C PRO A 66 5.63 -1.16 7.03
N ASP A 67 4.59 -1.39 7.81
CA ASP A 67 3.46 -2.27 7.48
C ASP A 67 2.16 -1.46 7.25
N LEU A 68 2.25 -0.14 7.06
CA LEU A 68 1.09 0.73 6.84
C LEU A 68 0.58 0.61 5.39
N VAL A 69 -0.34 -0.34 5.17
CA VAL A 69 -0.96 -0.67 3.88
C VAL A 69 -1.44 0.58 3.14
N GLU A 70 -2.17 1.46 3.81
CA GLU A 70 -2.75 2.65 3.20
C GLU A 70 -1.68 3.65 2.73
N ALA A 71 -0.58 3.79 3.48
CA ALA A 71 0.51 4.67 3.07
C ALA A 71 1.22 4.14 1.81
N PHE A 72 1.45 2.83 1.71
CA PHE A 72 1.95 2.24 0.47
C PHE A 72 0.96 2.41 -0.70
N ARG A 73 -0.34 2.18 -0.45
CA ARG A 73 -1.37 2.36 -1.49
C ARG A 73 -1.37 3.78 -2.04
N PHE A 74 -1.40 4.79 -1.17
CA PHE A 74 -1.41 6.19 -1.60
C PHE A 74 -0.06 6.66 -2.15
N LEU A 75 1.06 6.12 -1.67
CA LEU A 75 2.38 6.33 -2.30
C LEU A 75 2.37 5.85 -3.75
N GLY A 76 1.81 4.66 -4.00
CA GLY A 76 1.59 4.12 -5.32
C GLY A 76 0.69 5.01 -6.19
N GLU A 77 -0.44 5.48 -5.64
CA GLU A 77 -1.33 6.42 -6.32
C GLU A 77 -0.64 7.74 -6.70
N CYS A 78 0.22 8.29 -5.84
CA CYS A 78 1.01 9.48 -6.15
C CYS A 78 1.89 9.26 -7.39
N TYR A 79 2.67 8.17 -7.38
CA TYR A 79 3.55 7.85 -8.50
C TYR A 79 2.78 7.55 -9.79
N LYS A 80 1.66 6.82 -9.69
CA LYS A 80 0.73 6.58 -10.80
C LYS A 80 0.19 7.87 -11.41
N ASN A 81 -0.15 8.87 -10.58
CA ASN A 81 -0.61 10.17 -11.05
C ASN A 81 0.50 11.01 -11.72
N LEU A 82 1.77 10.77 -11.35
CA LEU A 82 2.92 11.42 -11.98
C LEU A 82 3.37 10.71 -13.27
N TYR A 83 3.03 9.42 -13.42
CA TYR A 83 3.28 8.62 -14.62
C TYR A 83 2.39 9.07 -15.79
N LYS A 84 2.98 9.09 -16.99
CA LYS A 84 2.30 9.41 -18.25
C LYS A 84 2.26 8.17 -19.14
N PRO A 85 1.09 7.51 -19.29
CA PRO A 85 0.96 6.35 -20.17
C PRO A 85 1.43 6.64 -21.61
N GLY A 86 2.15 5.68 -22.21
CA GLY A 86 2.65 5.77 -23.58
C GLY A 86 3.90 6.65 -23.77
N VAL A 87 4.50 7.15 -22.69
CA VAL A 87 5.73 7.96 -22.75
C VAL A 87 6.91 7.16 -22.22
N ASP A 88 7.71 6.58 -23.12
CA ASP A 88 8.87 5.76 -22.75
C ASP A 88 10.13 6.61 -22.57
N THR A 89 10.25 7.23 -21.39
CA THR A 89 11.48 7.92 -20.97
C THR A 89 11.91 7.37 -19.62
N PRO A 90 13.21 7.29 -19.31
CA PRO A 90 13.69 6.71 -18.05
C PRO A 90 13.01 7.29 -16.80
N GLY A 91 12.88 8.62 -16.74
CA GLY A 91 12.22 9.29 -15.62
C GLY A 91 10.70 9.09 -15.57
N ASN A 92 10.03 8.76 -16.68
CA ASN A 92 8.62 8.41 -16.65
C ASN A 92 8.42 6.95 -16.21
N MET A 93 9.25 6.04 -16.73
CA MET A 93 9.21 4.62 -16.35
C MET A 93 9.57 4.39 -14.88
N GLU A 94 10.52 5.17 -14.34
CA GLU A 94 10.81 5.14 -12.89
C GLU A 94 9.57 5.41 -12.04
N LYS A 95 8.64 6.27 -12.49
CA LYS A 95 7.38 6.52 -11.77
C LYS A 95 6.44 5.33 -11.85
N ALA A 96 6.37 4.66 -13.00
CA ALA A 96 5.60 3.42 -13.12
C ALA A 96 6.16 2.33 -12.20
N ASP A 97 7.48 2.14 -12.19
CA ASP A 97 8.15 1.15 -11.35
C ASP A 97 7.91 1.42 -9.87
N ARG A 98 8.06 2.68 -9.44
CA ARG A 98 7.80 3.11 -8.05
C ARG A 98 6.33 2.96 -7.66
N ALA A 99 5.40 3.18 -8.60
CA ALA A 99 3.97 2.95 -8.36
C ALA A 99 3.69 1.46 -8.14
N LEU A 100 4.20 0.59 -9.02
CA LEU A 100 4.07 -0.86 -8.89
C LEU A 100 4.72 -1.37 -7.60
N GLU A 101 5.94 -0.95 -7.28
CA GLU A 101 6.65 -1.34 -6.05
C GLU A 101 5.79 -1.07 -4.82
N ALA A 102 5.28 0.15 -4.68
CA ALA A 102 4.46 0.52 -3.53
C ALA A 102 3.13 -0.25 -3.48
N LEU A 103 2.44 -0.41 -4.62
CA LEU A 103 1.16 -1.11 -4.69
C LEU A 103 1.31 -2.63 -4.45
N VAL A 104 2.38 -3.24 -4.95
CA VAL A 104 2.71 -4.64 -4.66
C VAL A 104 3.01 -4.82 -3.18
N ARG A 105 3.79 -3.93 -2.56
CA ARG A 105 4.02 -3.98 -1.10
C ARG A 105 2.72 -3.86 -0.30
N ALA A 106 1.81 -2.97 -0.69
CA ALA A 106 0.48 -2.90 -0.06
C ALA A 106 -0.29 -4.21 -0.21
N TYR A 107 -0.25 -4.83 -1.40
CA TYR A 107 -0.95 -6.08 -1.69
C TYR A 107 -0.36 -7.28 -0.94
N GLU A 108 0.97 -7.34 -0.79
CA GLU A 108 1.65 -8.38 -0.01
C GLU A 108 1.28 -8.33 1.48
N ILE A 109 1.04 -7.14 2.03
CA ILE A 109 0.65 -6.97 3.43
C ILE A 109 -0.83 -7.29 3.64
N ASP A 110 -1.71 -6.83 2.74
CA ASP A 110 -3.16 -7.09 2.81
C ASP A 110 -3.73 -7.47 1.43
N PRO A 111 -3.66 -8.76 1.07
CA PRO A 111 -4.08 -9.25 -0.25
C PRO A 111 -5.60 -9.31 -0.46
N GLU A 112 -6.40 -9.04 0.58
CA GLU A 112 -7.86 -8.99 0.50
C GLU A 112 -8.39 -7.55 0.47
N ASN A 113 -7.50 -6.55 0.51
CA ASN A 113 -7.86 -5.15 0.44
C ASN A 113 -8.30 -4.76 -0.98
N LYS A 114 -9.60 -4.61 -1.18
CA LYS A 114 -10.16 -4.23 -2.49
C LYS A 114 -9.62 -2.92 -3.05
N ASP A 115 -9.34 -1.93 -2.21
CA ASP A 115 -8.80 -0.64 -2.68
C ASP A 115 -7.38 -0.82 -3.21
N VAL A 116 -6.57 -1.66 -2.56
CA VAL A 116 -5.23 -2.01 -3.03
C VAL A 116 -5.30 -2.81 -4.33
N ILE A 117 -6.15 -3.84 -4.40
CA ILE A 117 -6.35 -4.66 -5.60
C ILE A 117 -6.77 -3.80 -6.78
N TYR A 118 -7.72 -2.89 -6.58
CA TYR A 118 -8.16 -1.95 -7.60
C TYR A 118 -7.02 -1.01 -8.03
N SER A 119 -6.28 -0.45 -7.07
CA SER A 119 -5.19 0.49 -7.34
C SER A 119 -4.07 -0.18 -8.15
N LEU A 120 -3.70 -1.41 -7.79
CA LEU A 120 -2.72 -2.23 -8.50
C LEU A 120 -3.22 -2.62 -9.90
N GLY A 121 -4.48 -3.05 -10.03
CA GLY A 121 -5.09 -3.37 -11.31
C GLY A 121 -5.14 -2.17 -12.26
N ASP A 122 -5.47 -0.98 -11.76
CA ASP A 122 -5.45 0.28 -12.54
C ASP A 122 -4.04 0.69 -12.95
N MET A 123 -3.03 0.37 -12.15
CA MET A 123 -1.63 0.58 -12.53
C MET A 123 -1.23 -0.36 -13.67
N TYR A 124 -1.56 -1.64 -13.60
CA TYR A 124 -1.31 -2.58 -14.70
C TYR A 124 -2.09 -2.23 -15.98
N ASP A 125 -3.36 -1.79 -15.87
CA ASP A 125 -4.14 -1.29 -17.02
C ASP A 125 -3.44 -0.09 -17.68
N LYS A 126 -2.93 0.87 -16.89
CA LYS A 126 -2.13 2.01 -17.41
C LYS A 126 -0.81 1.61 -18.06
N LEU A 127 -0.23 0.49 -17.65
CA LEU A 127 0.96 -0.10 -18.26
C LEU A 127 0.62 -1.01 -19.44
N ARG A 128 -0.67 -1.22 -19.70
CA ARG A 128 -1.20 -2.14 -20.72
C ARG A 128 -0.84 -3.60 -20.50
N ASP A 129 -0.47 -3.94 -19.27
CA ASP A 129 -0.42 -5.33 -18.82
C ASP A 129 -1.84 -5.78 -18.48
N PHE A 130 -2.63 -5.98 -19.53
CA PHE A 130 -4.05 -6.30 -19.38
C PHE A 130 -4.29 -7.66 -18.74
N GLU A 131 -3.33 -8.58 -18.85
CA GLU A 131 -3.42 -9.91 -18.26
C GLU A 131 -3.37 -9.84 -16.72
N GLU A 132 -2.42 -9.09 -16.16
CA GLU A 132 -2.34 -8.87 -14.72
C GLU A 132 -3.48 -7.98 -14.20
N ALA A 133 -3.87 -6.95 -14.96
CA ALA A 133 -5.02 -6.10 -14.61
C ALA A 133 -6.32 -6.92 -14.51
N GLU A 134 -6.58 -7.81 -15.46
CA GLU A 134 -7.76 -8.67 -15.49
C GLU A 134 -7.83 -9.58 -14.26
N LYS A 135 -6.72 -10.24 -13.90
CA LYS A 135 -6.64 -11.10 -12.71
C LYS A 135 -7.03 -10.34 -11.44
N LEU A 136 -6.48 -9.14 -11.27
CA LEU A 136 -6.76 -8.30 -10.10
C LEU A 136 -8.20 -7.82 -10.07
N TYR A 137 -8.75 -7.34 -11.19
CA TYR A 137 -10.14 -6.88 -11.22
C TYR A 137 -11.14 -8.01 -10.99
N LEU A 138 -10.89 -9.22 -11.53
CA LEU A 138 -11.74 -10.38 -11.26
C LEU A 138 -11.68 -10.80 -9.79
N ARG A 139 -10.52 -10.67 -9.13
CA ARG A 139 -10.39 -10.92 -7.68
C ARG A 139 -11.34 -10.07 -6.84
N ILE A 140 -11.66 -8.84 -7.26
CA ILE A 140 -12.61 -7.97 -6.54
C ILE A 140 -14.03 -8.59 -6.53
N ILE A 141 -14.44 -9.25 -7.63
CA ILE A 141 -15.72 -9.99 -7.68
C ILE A 141 -15.65 -11.21 -6.76
N GLU A 142 -14.53 -11.95 -6.74
CA GLU A 142 -14.38 -13.13 -5.88
C GLU A 142 -14.50 -12.78 -4.38
N LEU A 143 -13.96 -11.63 -3.96
CA LEU A 143 -14.02 -11.18 -2.57
C LEU A 143 -15.44 -10.79 -2.12
N GLU A 144 -16.22 -10.17 -3.01
CA GLU A 144 -17.60 -9.76 -2.72
C GLU A 144 -18.52 -10.01 -3.92
N PRO A 145 -18.96 -11.27 -4.12
CA PRO A 145 -19.72 -11.67 -5.30
C PRO A 145 -21.13 -11.07 -5.37
N THR A 146 -21.63 -10.51 -4.27
CA THR A 146 -22.95 -9.86 -4.20
C THR A 146 -22.90 -8.35 -4.39
N ASN A 147 -21.70 -7.75 -4.46
CA ASN A 147 -21.55 -6.30 -4.61
C ASN A 147 -21.54 -5.92 -6.10
N MET A 148 -22.65 -5.34 -6.56
CA MET A 148 -22.83 -4.98 -7.98
C MET A 148 -21.79 -3.96 -8.49
N ASN A 149 -21.23 -3.12 -7.62
CA ASN A 149 -20.18 -2.17 -8.01
C ASN A 149 -18.92 -2.86 -8.51
N ASN A 150 -18.60 -4.07 -8.01
CA ASN A 150 -17.42 -4.82 -8.43
C ASN A 150 -17.56 -5.32 -9.87
N TYR A 151 -18.77 -5.71 -10.27
CA TYR A 151 -19.07 -6.06 -11.66
C TYR A 151 -18.96 -4.85 -12.58
N TYR A 152 -19.33 -3.66 -12.11
CA TYR A 152 -19.15 -2.43 -12.88
C TYR A 152 -17.67 -2.12 -13.14
N VAL A 153 -16.79 -2.33 -12.15
CA VAL A 153 -15.34 -2.20 -12.32
C VAL A 153 -14.83 -3.10 -13.45
N VAL A 154 -15.17 -4.39 -13.40
CA VAL A 154 -14.73 -5.37 -14.41
C VAL A 154 -15.32 -5.08 -15.79
N ALA A 155 -16.58 -4.67 -15.87
CA ALA A 155 -17.23 -4.30 -17.12
C ALA A 155 -16.57 -3.07 -17.77
N GLU A 156 -16.25 -2.04 -16.99
CA GLU A 156 -15.53 -0.86 -17.49
C GLU A 156 -14.11 -1.19 -17.94
N PHE A 157 -13.42 -2.12 -17.27
CA PHE A 157 -12.14 -2.65 -17.74
C PHE A 157 -12.26 -3.32 -19.11
N TYR A 158 -13.16 -4.30 -19.27
CA TYR A 158 -13.30 -5.00 -20.56
C TYR A 158 -13.74 -4.09 -21.70
N LYS A 159 -14.61 -3.11 -21.41
CA LYS A 159 -15.01 -2.10 -22.39
C LYS A 159 -13.82 -1.31 -22.93
N ARG A 160 -12.85 -0.95 -22.07
CA ARG A 160 -11.59 -0.32 -22.49
C ARG A 160 -10.69 -1.30 -23.24
N TYR A 161 -10.49 -2.50 -22.71
CA TYR A 161 -9.65 -3.54 -23.30
C TYR A 161 -10.05 -3.87 -24.74
N VAL A 162 -11.35 -4.08 -24.98
CA VAL A 162 -11.89 -4.37 -26.32
C VAL A 162 -11.71 -3.18 -27.25
N ALA A 163 -11.94 -1.95 -26.79
CA ALA A 163 -11.75 -0.76 -27.60
C ALA A 163 -10.29 -0.62 -28.08
N VAL A 164 -9.31 -0.86 -27.19
CA VAL A 164 -7.88 -0.86 -27.52
C VAL A 164 -7.57 -1.91 -28.58
N ARG A 165 -7.99 -3.18 -28.39
CA ARG A 165 -7.74 -4.25 -29.36
C ARG A 165 -8.35 -4.00 -30.73
N ILE A 166 -9.58 -3.46 -30.79
CA ILE A 166 -10.25 -3.15 -32.05
C ILE A 166 -9.56 -1.98 -32.77
N SER A 167 -9.06 -1.00 -32.03
CA SER A 167 -8.39 0.18 -32.59
C SER A 167 -7.01 -0.10 -33.18
N GLY A 168 -6.46 -1.30 -32.98
CA GLY A 168 -5.15 -1.70 -33.53
C GLY A 168 -3.96 -0.95 -32.93
N THR A 169 -4.13 -0.29 -31.77
CA THR A 169 -3.02 0.31 -31.03
C THR A 169 -2.13 -0.82 -30.49
N PRO A 170 -0.89 -0.99 -30.97
CA PRO A 170 -0.03 -2.12 -30.58
C PRO A 170 0.28 -2.08 -29.10
N ASP A 171 0.24 -3.24 -28.41
CA ASP A 171 0.59 -3.41 -26.98
C ASP A 171 1.98 -2.89 -26.64
#